data_AF-A0A521WRR8-F1
#
_entry.id   AF-A0A521WRR8-F1
#
_cell.length_a   1.000
_cell.length_b   1.000
_cell.length_c   1.000
_cell.angle_alpha   90.00
_cell.angle_beta   90.00
_cell.angle_gamma   90.00
#
_symmetry.space_group_name_H-M   'P 1'
#
loop_
_entity.id
_entity.type
_entity.pdbx_description
1 polymer ?
#
loop_
_entity_poly.entity_id
_entity_poly.type
_entity_poly.pdbx_seq_one_letter_code
_entity_poly.pdbx_strand_id
1 'polypeptide(L)'
;MSYPVSMDANVSQSWFGTVGSLYKQHRRWSYGAENIAYMLFNFMHNPRISFSKKWRLSFIQIEGFWSLATHPLILFAVGWLPLFIGGHTFNATVLSYNLPIVATWFLTIAMSGLVASSIFFMYLVPQRPHEYSWRRSVTMALQWILVPFTMVIFSAIPGLDAQVRLLFGKYLGFWVTPKNRRTQPVVQKN
;
A
#
# COMPACT_ATOMS: atom_id res chain seq x y z
N MET A 1 -28.17 -14.14 10.46
CA MET A 1 -27.65 -14.31 9.08
C MET A 1 -26.16 -14.02 9.10
N SER A 2 -25.31 -15.05 9.14
CA SER A 2 -23.88 -14.90 8.86
C SER A 2 -23.67 -15.22 7.38
N TYR A 3 -23.36 -14.20 6.59
CA TYR A 3 -22.84 -14.44 5.25
C TYR A 3 -21.36 -14.80 5.40
N PRO A 4 -20.89 -15.92 4.83
CA PRO A 4 -19.46 -16.24 4.86
C PRO A 4 -18.71 -15.19 4.05
N VAL A 5 -17.94 -14.34 4.74
CA VAL A 5 -17.02 -13.39 4.10
C VAL A 5 -15.79 -14.18 3.67
N SER A 6 -15.79 -14.69 2.44
CA SER A 6 -14.59 -15.27 1.82
C SER A 6 -13.79 -14.17 1.14
N MET A 7 -12.67 -13.77 1.76
CA MET A 7 -11.71 -12.83 1.15
C MET A 7 -10.86 -13.55 0.10
N ASP A 8 -11.47 -13.85 -1.04
CA ASP A 8 -10.76 -14.49 -2.16
C ASP A 8 -9.60 -13.63 -2.65
N ALA A 9 -8.43 -14.27 -2.79
CA ALA A 9 -7.25 -13.67 -3.37
C ALA A 9 -7.48 -13.29 -4.84
N ASN A 10 -6.86 -12.19 -5.27
CA ASN A 10 -6.86 -11.71 -6.65
C ASN A 10 -5.90 -12.55 -7.51
N VAL A 11 -6.29 -13.79 -7.80
CA VAL A 11 -5.49 -14.76 -8.54
C VAL A 11 -6.00 -14.90 -9.96
N SER A 12 -5.10 -14.70 -10.92
CA SER A 12 -5.35 -14.91 -12.36
C SER A 12 -4.88 -16.31 -12.80
N GLN A 13 -5.10 -16.65 -14.07
CA GLN A 13 -4.68 -17.93 -14.65
C GLN A 13 -3.15 -18.08 -14.74
N SER A 14 -2.43 -16.95 -14.82
CA SER A 14 -0.97 -16.90 -14.89
C SER A 14 -0.36 -15.97 -13.83
N TRP A 15 0.93 -16.15 -13.57
CA TRP A 15 1.67 -15.30 -12.63
C TRP A 15 1.68 -13.83 -13.06
N PHE A 16 2.02 -13.54 -14.33
CA PHE A 16 1.98 -12.18 -14.88
C PHE A 16 0.56 -11.59 -14.90
N GLY A 17 -0.46 -12.42 -15.17
CA GLY A 17 -1.85 -12.00 -15.07
C GLY A 17 -2.23 -11.60 -13.64
N THR A 18 -1.66 -12.27 -12.63
CA THR A 18 -1.88 -11.96 -11.21
C THR A 18 -1.22 -10.65 -10.84
N VAL A 19 0.04 -10.43 -11.25
CA VAL A 19 0.76 -9.16 -11.06
C VAL A 19 0.00 -7.98 -11.69
N GLY A 20 -0.46 -8.11 -12.94
CA GLY A 20 -1.25 -7.09 -13.61
C GLY A 20 -2.62 -6.84 -12.94
N SER A 21 -3.23 -7.88 -12.37
CA SER A 21 -4.49 -7.77 -11.63
C SER A 21 -4.30 -7.07 -10.28
N LEU A 22 -3.19 -7.34 -9.58
CA LEU A 22 -2.81 -6.64 -8.35
C LEU A 22 -2.59 -5.15 -8.62
N TYR A 23 -1.86 -4.82 -9.69
CA TYR A 23 -1.66 -3.43 -10.10
C TYR A 23 -2.99 -2.69 -10.31
N LYS A 24 -3.92 -3.28 -11.06
CA LYS A 24 -5.26 -2.69 -11.31
C LYS A 24 -6.07 -2.54 -10.02
N GLN A 25 -5.95 -3.51 -9.10
CA GLN A 25 -6.65 -3.47 -7.82
C GLN A 25 -6.14 -2.32 -6.94
N HIS A 26 -4.82 -2.21 -6.76
CA HIS A 26 -4.22 -1.12 -6.00
C HIS A 26 -4.52 0.24 -6.62
N ARG A 27 -4.45 0.35 -7.96
CA ARG A 27 -4.83 1.59 -8.66
C ARG A 27 -6.28 1.99 -8.36
N ARG A 28 -7.21 1.03 -8.33
CA ARG A 28 -8.61 1.30 -7.96
C ARG A 28 -8.74 1.78 -6.51
N TRP A 29 -7.95 1.24 -5.59
CA TRP A 29 -7.96 1.71 -4.20
C TRP A 29 -7.45 3.14 -4.10
N SER A 30 -6.34 3.46 -4.76
CA SER A 30 -5.77 4.80 -4.76
C SER A 30 -6.64 5.83 -5.50
N TYR A 31 -7.40 5.38 -6.50
CA TYR A 31 -8.40 6.21 -7.17
C TYR A 31 -9.50 6.70 -6.23
N GLY A 32 -9.68 6.03 -5.07
CA GLY A 32 -10.53 6.51 -3.98
C GLY A 32 -10.17 7.92 -3.47
N ALA A 33 -9.05 8.51 -3.89
CA ALA A 33 -8.70 9.90 -3.66
C ALA A 33 -9.79 10.88 -4.16
N GLU A 34 -10.60 10.49 -5.15
CA GLU A 34 -11.76 11.28 -5.58
C GLU A 34 -12.74 11.61 -4.44
N ASN A 35 -12.84 10.72 -3.45
CA ASN A 35 -13.72 10.91 -2.30
C ASN A 35 -13.29 12.08 -1.41
N ILE A 36 -12.03 12.53 -1.49
CA ILE A 36 -11.57 13.71 -0.73
C ILE A 36 -12.41 14.93 -1.13
N ALA A 37 -12.57 15.19 -2.43
CA ALA A 37 -13.32 16.35 -2.91
C ALA A 37 -14.79 16.27 -2.46
N TYR A 38 -15.41 15.10 -2.61
CA TYR A 38 -16.78 14.87 -2.16
C TYR A 38 -16.94 15.07 -0.64
N MET A 39 -16.02 14.53 0.16
CA MET A 39 -16.03 14.65 1.61
C MET A 39 -15.89 16.12 2.05
N LEU A 40 -14.91 16.83 1.50
CA LEU A 40 -14.65 18.24 1.81
C LEU A 40 -15.86 19.12 1.45
N PHE A 41 -16.45 18.89 0.28
CA PHE A 41 -17.66 19.60 -0.15
C PHE A 41 -18.81 19.42 0.86
N ASN A 42 -19.08 18.19 1.29
CA ASN A 42 -20.14 17.91 2.26
C ASN A 42 -19.81 18.46 3.66
N PHE A 43 -18.53 18.48 4.05
CA PHE A 43 -18.11 19.09 5.31
C PHE A 43 -18.35 20.59 5.34
N MET A 44 -18.22 21.30 4.22
CA MET A 44 -18.55 22.73 4.17
C MET A 44 -20.04 22.99 4.44
N HIS A 45 -20.93 22.12 3.95
CA HIS A 45 -22.38 22.33 4.01
C HIS A 45 -23.06 21.70 5.24
N ASN A 46 -22.36 20.85 6.00
CA ASN A 46 -22.98 20.14 7.12
C ASN A 46 -22.63 20.79 8.47
N PRO A 47 -23.54 21.56 9.11
CA PRO A 47 -23.29 22.21 10.40
C PRO A 47 -23.31 21.23 11.58
N ARG A 48 -23.83 20.00 11.40
CA ARG A 48 -23.96 19.00 12.50
C ARG A 48 -22.62 18.40 12.93
N ILE A 49 -21.56 18.57 12.12
CA ILE A 49 -20.23 18.05 12.40
C ILE A 49 -19.37 19.20 12.94
N SER A 50 -18.70 19.00 14.07
CA SER A 50 -17.80 20.01 14.65
C SER A 50 -16.59 20.28 13.75
N PHE A 51 -16.08 21.52 13.79
CA PHE A 51 -14.95 21.95 12.96
C PHE A 51 -13.69 21.08 13.17
N SER A 52 -13.35 20.78 14.43
CA SER A 52 -12.21 19.91 14.76
C SER A 52 -12.33 18.51 14.13
N LYS A 53 -13.55 17.94 14.12
CA LYS A 53 -13.79 16.63 13.49
C LYS A 53 -13.63 16.70 11.98
N LYS A 54 -14.15 17.76 11.34
CA LYS A 54 -13.96 17.99 9.89
C LYS A 54 -12.49 18.10 9.54
N TRP A 55 -11.73 18.92 10.26
CA TRP A 55 -10.31 19.11 10.03
C TRP A 55 -9.52 17.82 10.19
N ARG A 56 -9.72 17.11 11.30
CA ARG A 56 -9.03 15.84 11.57
C ARG A 56 -9.31 14.79 10.49
N LEU A 57 -10.58 14.58 10.12
CA LEU A 57 -10.94 13.59 9.10
C LEU A 57 -10.42 13.98 7.72
N SER A 58 -10.47 15.27 7.39
CA SER A 58 -9.91 15.80 6.14
C SER A 58 -8.41 15.58 6.07
N PHE A 59 -7.70 15.90 7.15
CA PHE A 59 -6.26 15.70 7.25
C PHE A 59 -5.89 14.23 7.10
N ILE A 60 -6.54 13.32 7.84
CA ILE A 60 -6.28 11.88 7.74
C ILE A 60 -6.51 11.37 6.31
N GLN A 61 -7.57 11.81 5.64
CA GLN A 61 -7.86 11.34 4.29
C GLN A 61 -6.85 11.86 3.26
N ILE A 62 -6.54 13.16 3.32
CA ILE A 62 -5.58 13.80 2.42
C ILE A 62 -4.19 13.22 2.65
N GLU A 63 -3.74 13.16 3.90
CA GLU A 63 -2.46 12.62 4.28
C GLU A 63 -2.36 11.14 3.88
N GLY A 64 -3.38 10.32 4.13
CA GLY A 64 -3.35 8.90 3.78
C GLY A 64 -3.18 8.65 2.27
N PHE A 65 -3.88 9.39 1.41
CA PHE A 65 -3.68 9.26 -0.04
C PHE A 65 -2.36 9.87 -0.53
N TRP A 66 -1.91 10.95 0.11
CA TRP A 66 -0.61 11.56 -0.18
C TRP A 66 0.52 10.60 0.17
N SER A 67 0.48 10.01 1.37
CA SER A 67 1.56 9.19 1.89
C SER A 67 1.64 7.85 1.20
N LEU A 68 0.50 7.23 0.91
CA LEU A 68 0.42 5.99 0.14
C LEU A 68 1.11 6.10 -1.24
N ALA A 69 1.03 7.27 -1.88
CA ALA A 69 1.64 7.51 -3.19
C ALA A 69 3.11 7.99 -3.12
N THR A 70 3.46 8.81 -2.13
CA THR A 70 4.76 9.52 -2.10
C THR A 70 5.79 8.88 -1.18
N HIS A 71 5.39 8.40 0.00
CA HIS A 71 6.34 7.98 1.03
C HIS A 71 7.19 6.78 0.60
N PRO A 72 6.66 5.73 -0.07
CA PRO A 72 7.50 4.65 -0.57
C PRO A 72 8.59 5.14 -1.53
N LEU A 73 8.29 6.13 -2.38
CA LEU A 73 9.27 6.70 -3.32
C LEU A 73 10.30 7.55 -2.60
N ILE A 74 9.87 8.40 -1.66
CA ILE A 74 10.76 9.25 -0.87
C ILE A 74 11.72 8.36 -0.08
N LEU A 75 11.20 7.38 0.68
CA LEU A 75 12.05 6.47 1.45
C LEU A 75 13.00 5.66 0.57
N PHE A 76 12.56 5.25 -0.62
CA PHE A 76 13.41 4.54 -1.57
C PHE A 76 14.51 5.44 -2.14
N ALA A 77 14.23 6.71 -2.44
CA ALA A 77 15.13 7.59 -3.20
C ALA A 77 15.99 8.53 -2.33
N VAL A 78 15.51 8.94 -1.15
CA VAL A 78 16.09 10.06 -0.37
C VAL A 78 17.56 9.85 0.02
N GLY A 79 17.99 8.61 0.22
CA GLY A 79 19.35 8.30 0.66
C GLY A 79 20.43 8.41 -0.43
N TRP A 80 20.06 8.35 -1.71
CA TRP A 80 21.06 8.22 -2.80
C TRP A 80 20.73 9.05 -4.04
N LEU A 81 19.45 9.28 -4.36
CA LEU A 81 19.08 9.99 -5.59
C LEU A 81 19.70 11.41 -5.65
N PRO A 82 19.68 12.22 -4.57
CA PRO A 82 20.30 13.55 -4.59
C PRO A 82 21.81 13.53 -4.83
N LEU A 83 22.53 12.50 -4.36
CA LEU A 83 23.96 12.34 -4.59
C LEU A 83 24.28 12.06 -6.08
N PHE A 84 23.35 11.38 -6.75
CA PHE A 84 23.48 11.04 -8.16
C PHE A 84 23.14 12.23 -9.07
N ILE A 85 22.06 12.94 -8.80
CA ILE A 85 21.60 14.07 -9.64
C ILE A 85 22.26 15.41 -9.30
N GLY A 86 22.78 15.56 -8.08
CA GLY A 86 23.28 16.83 -7.56
C GLY A 86 24.66 17.23 -8.10
N GLY A 87 25.41 16.30 -8.69
CA GLY A 87 26.73 16.56 -9.27
C GLY A 87 27.79 17.00 -8.25
N HIS A 88 28.90 17.55 -8.74
CA HIS A 88 30.05 17.90 -7.90
C HIS A 88 29.75 19.00 -6.87
N THR A 89 28.91 19.98 -7.23
CA THR A 89 28.56 21.10 -6.35
C THR A 89 27.75 20.64 -5.15
N PHE A 90 26.76 19.78 -5.35
CA PHE A 90 26.00 19.20 -4.23
C PHE A 90 26.87 18.27 -3.39
N ASN A 91 27.68 17.42 -4.03
CA ASN A 91 28.50 16.43 -3.33
C ASN A 91 29.58 17.06 -2.43
N ALA A 92 29.99 18.30 -2.70
CA ALA A 92 30.89 19.07 -1.85
C ALA A 92 30.22 19.73 -0.63
N THR A 93 28.88 19.66 -0.51
CA THR A 93 28.16 20.32 0.59
C THR A 93 28.19 19.50 1.88
N VAL A 94 27.94 20.16 3.01
CA VAL A 94 27.68 19.47 4.29
C VAL A 94 26.37 18.65 4.22
N LEU A 95 25.42 19.08 3.39
CA LEU A 95 24.13 18.40 3.24
C LEU A 95 24.28 17.03 2.57
N SER A 96 25.08 16.92 1.49
CA SER A 96 25.33 15.64 0.82
C SER A 96 25.97 14.61 1.77
N TYR A 97 26.86 15.05 2.66
CA TYR A 97 27.47 14.16 3.66
C TYR A 97 26.46 13.67 4.70
N ASN A 98 25.57 14.55 5.17
CA ASN A 98 24.58 14.19 6.19
C ASN A 98 23.37 13.42 5.63
N LEU A 99 23.08 13.53 4.33
CA LEU A 99 21.89 12.94 3.72
C LEU A 99 21.78 11.43 3.91
N PRO A 100 22.81 10.62 3.63
CA PRO A 100 22.75 9.17 3.83
C PRO A 100 22.60 8.79 5.30
N ILE A 101 23.20 9.58 6.20
CA ILE A 101 23.10 9.38 7.65
C ILE A 101 21.64 9.56 8.06
N VAL A 102 21.03 10.71 7.75
CA VAL A 102 19.63 10.99 8.08
C VAL A 102 18.69 9.97 7.44
N ALA A 103 18.91 9.61 6.18
CA ALA A 103 18.13 8.59 5.48
C ALA A 103 18.21 7.23 6.19
N THR A 104 19.39 6.84 6.68
CA THR A 104 19.58 5.61 7.46
C THR A 104 18.71 5.63 8.71
N TRP A 105 18.65 6.75 9.44
CA TRP A 105 17.83 6.84 10.65
C TRP A 105 16.34 6.67 10.34
N PHE A 106 15.84 7.34 9.30
CA PHE A 106 14.45 7.17 8.85
C PHE A 106 14.16 5.73 8.44
N LEU A 107 15.04 5.11 7.66
CA LEU A 107 14.88 3.72 7.23
C LEU A 107 14.96 2.75 8.42
N THR A 108 15.86 2.95 9.38
CA THR A 108 15.93 2.12 10.59
C THR A 108 14.65 2.19 11.41
N ILE A 109 14.09 3.40 11.61
CA ILE A 109 12.82 3.59 12.32
C ILE A 109 11.65 2.95 11.53
N ALA A 110 11.61 3.14 10.21
CA ALA A 110 10.57 2.55 9.37
C ALA A 110 10.63 1.03 9.38
N MET A 111 11.83 0.45 9.28
CA MET A 111 12.04 -1.00 9.28
C MET A 111 11.76 -1.61 10.67
N SER A 112 12.08 -0.93 11.76
CA SER A 112 11.71 -1.41 13.11
C SER A 112 10.20 -1.42 13.30
N GLY A 113 9.50 -0.37 12.83
CA GLY A 113 8.03 -0.32 12.81
C GLY A 113 7.43 -1.42 11.93
N LEU A 114 8.05 -1.74 10.79
CA LEU A 114 7.63 -2.84 9.92
C LEU A 114 7.78 -4.20 10.60
N VAL A 115 8.87 -4.43 11.32
CA VAL A 115 9.09 -5.67 12.09
C VAL A 115 8.10 -5.78 13.24
N ALA A 116 7.85 -4.71 13.99
CA ALA A 116 6.83 -4.72 15.03
C ALA A 116 5.44 -5.02 14.46
N SER A 117 5.12 -4.42 13.30
CA SER A 117 3.85 -4.63 12.60
C SER A 117 3.70 -6.06 12.07
N SER A 118 4.79 -6.65 11.56
CA SER A 118 4.75 -8.04 11.06
C SER A 118 4.54 -9.04 12.18
N ILE A 119 5.16 -8.82 13.35
CA ILE A 119 4.93 -9.61 14.56
C ILE A 119 3.46 -9.51 14.98
N PHE A 120 2.92 -8.29 15.09
CA PHE A 120 1.52 -8.08 15.45
C PHE A 120 0.57 -8.76 14.46
N PHE A 121 0.86 -8.67 13.15
CA PHE A 121 0.06 -9.32 12.11
C PHE A 121 0.06 -10.85 12.27
N MET A 122 1.20 -11.45 12.61
CA MET A 122 1.27 -12.90 12.83
C MET A 122 0.42 -13.37 14.03
N TYR A 123 0.17 -12.52 15.02
CA TYR A 123 -0.78 -12.82 16.09
C TYR A 123 -2.25 -12.68 15.67
N LEU A 124 -2.54 -11.84 14.67
CA LEU A 124 -3.90 -11.60 14.17
C LEU A 124 -4.35 -12.67 13.18
N VAL A 125 -3.41 -13.27 12.44
CA VAL A 125 -3.71 -14.34 11.49
C VAL A 125 -4.20 -15.58 12.24
N PRO A 126 -5.27 -16.25 11.78
CA PRO A 126 -5.78 -17.45 12.43
C PRO A 126 -4.74 -18.57 12.47
N GLN A 127 -4.91 -19.49 13.42
CA GLN A 127 -4.01 -20.63 13.55
C GLN A 127 -3.88 -21.37 12.21
N ARG A 128 -2.63 -21.68 11.87
CA ARG A 128 -2.28 -22.36 10.62
C ARG A 128 -3.07 -23.69 10.51
N PRO A 129 -3.79 -23.93 9.40
CA PRO A 129 -4.49 -25.20 9.17
C PRO A 129 -3.53 -26.41 9.19
N HIS A 130 -4.00 -27.55 9.71
CA HIS A 130 -3.20 -28.78 9.84
C HIS A 130 -2.70 -29.35 8.50
N GLU A 131 -3.40 -29.04 7.39
CA GLU A 131 -3.05 -29.48 6.04
C GLU A 131 -1.75 -28.86 5.50
N TYR A 132 -1.34 -27.74 6.07
CA TYR A 132 -0.15 -27.02 5.63
C TYR A 132 1.05 -27.34 6.53
N SER A 133 2.27 -27.23 5.99
CA SER A 133 3.53 -27.44 6.74
C SER A 133 4.02 -26.15 7.40
N TRP A 134 4.85 -26.25 8.45
CA TRP A 134 5.41 -25.10 9.17
C TRP A 134 6.24 -24.20 8.26
N ARG A 135 6.81 -24.79 7.19
CA ARG A 135 7.52 -24.08 6.14
C ARG A 135 6.68 -22.98 5.50
N ARG A 136 5.36 -23.17 5.36
CA ARG A 136 4.47 -22.12 4.81
C ARG A 136 4.36 -20.91 5.73
N SER A 137 4.35 -21.11 7.04
CA SER A 137 4.38 -20.00 8.01
C SER A 137 5.69 -19.21 7.91
N VAL A 138 6.82 -19.90 7.72
CA VAL A 138 8.11 -19.23 7.48
C VAL A 138 8.08 -18.44 6.17
N THR A 139 7.54 -19.01 5.09
CA THR A 139 7.42 -18.25 3.83
C THR A 139 6.53 -17.02 3.96
N MET A 140 5.47 -17.07 4.78
CA MET A 140 4.65 -15.90 5.09
C MET A 140 5.43 -14.85 5.88
N ALA A 141 6.27 -15.25 6.83
CA ALA A 141 7.14 -14.33 7.55
C ALA A 141 8.16 -13.67 6.59
N LEU A 142 8.78 -14.46 5.71
CA LEU A 142 9.76 -13.96 4.74
C LEU A 142 9.16 -12.99 3.71
N GLN A 143 7.86 -13.08 3.42
CA GLN A 143 7.18 -12.12 2.54
C GLN A 143 7.27 -10.67 3.05
N TRP A 144 7.39 -10.45 4.36
CA TRP A 144 7.53 -9.11 4.93
C TRP A 144 8.82 -8.40 4.50
N ILE A 145 9.87 -9.15 4.17
CA ILE A 145 11.12 -8.60 3.62
C ILE A 145 10.88 -7.92 2.27
N LEU A 146 9.86 -8.36 1.52
CA LEU A 146 9.53 -7.80 0.21
C LEU A 146 8.76 -6.48 0.31
N VAL A 147 8.23 -6.11 1.48
CA VAL A 147 7.34 -4.93 1.65
C VAL A 147 7.95 -3.63 1.16
N PRO A 148 9.23 -3.28 1.46
CA PRO A 148 9.82 -2.05 0.96
C PRO A 148 9.80 -1.96 -0.58
N PHE A 149 10.00 -3.09 -1.27
CA PHE A 149 9.98 -3.16 -2.73
C PHE A 149 8.56 -3.18 -3.29
N THR A 150 7.67 -3.97 -2.69
CA THR A 150 6.28 -4.09 -3.16
C THR A 150 5.47 -2.82 -2.90
N MET A 151 5.79 -2.05 -1.85
CA MET A 151 5.19 -0.73 -1.62
C MET A 151 5.55 0.26 -2.74
N VAL A 152 6.79 0.26 -3.22
CA VAL A 152 7.16 1.11 -4.37
C VAL A 152 6.36 0.70 -5.61
N ILE A 153 6.34 -0.59 -5.94
CA ILE A 153 5.76 -1.09 -7.20
C ILE A 153 4.23 -1.07 -7.18
N PHE A 154 3.61 -1.53 -6.09
CA PHE A 154 2.16 -1.75 -5.99
C PHE A 154 1.43 -0.73 -5.11
N SER A 155 2.12 0.15 -4.38
CA SER A 155 1.48 1.30 -3.71
C SER A 155 1.74 2.58 -4.48
N ALA A 156 3.00 3.01 -4.57
CA ALA A 156 3.33 4.33 -5.08
C ALA A 156 3.02 4.50 -6.58
N ILE A 157 3.48 3.59 -7.43
CA ILE A 157 3.26 3.69 -8.88
C ILE A 157 1.76 3.70 -9.26
N PRO A 158 0.93 2.72 -8.84
CA PRO A 158 -0.49 2.76 -9.14
C PRO A 158 -1.22 3.92 -8.42
N GLY A 159 -0.69 4.36 -7.26
CA GLY A 159 -1.17 5.55 -6.56
C GLY A 159 -1.05 6.81 -7.39
N LEU A 160 0.14 7.06 -7.93
CA LEU A 160 0.39 8.15 -8.84
C LEU A 160 -0.38 8.01 -10.16
N ASP A 161 -0.44 6.81 -10.77
CA ASP A 161 -1.25 6.59 -11.99
C ASP A 161 -2.73 6.98 -11.75
N ALA A 162 -3.30 6.59 -10.62
CA ALA A 162 -4.68 6.94 -10.27
C ALA A 162 -4.88 8.45 -10.05
N GLN A 163 -3.99 9.09 -9.28
CA GLN A 163 -4.10 10.51 -8.95
C GLN A 163 -3.84 11.41 -10.18
N VAL A 164 -2.89 11.05 -11.03
CA VAL A 164 -2.62 11.73 -12.31
C VAL A 164 -3.80 11.59 -13.26
N ARG A 165 -4.42 10.41 -13.34
CA ARG A 165 -5.66 10.21 -14.12
C ARG A 165 -6.77 11.13 -13.64
N LEU A 166 -6.99 11.22 -12.33
CA LEU A 166 -7.98 12.14 -11.75
C LEU A 166 -7.67 13.60 -12.11
N LEU A 167 -6.41 14.00 -12.03
CA LEU A 167 -5.97 15.35 -12.38
C LEU A 167 -6.30 15.70 -13.84
N PHE A 168 -6.15 14.75 -14.76
CA PHE A 168 -6.44 14.93 -16.19
C PHE A 168 -7.86 14.50 -16.61
N GLY A 169 -8.77 14.25 -15.66
CA GLY A 169 -10.15 13.85 -15.97
C GLY A 169 -10.30 12.48 -16.64
N LYS A 170 -9.29 11.61 -16.57
CA LYS A 170 -9.30 10.25 -17.13
C LYS A 170 -9.85 9.24 -16.12
N TYR A 171 -11.15 9.33 -15.85
CA TYR A 171 -11.81 8.51 -14.83
C TYR A 171 -11.70 7.00 -15.09
N LEU A 172 -11.59 6.22 -14.01
CA LEU A 172 -11.52 4.77 -14.11
C LEU A 172 -12.91 4.18 -14.37
N GLY A 173 -13.03 3.34 -15.39
CA GLY A 173 -14.20 2.51 -15.61
C GLY A 173 -14.31 1.35 -14.63
N PHE A 174 -15.43 0.65 -14.68
CA PHE A 174 -15.62 -0.57 -13.88
C PHE A 174 -14.79 -1.72 -14.44
N TRP A 175 -13.98 -2.34 -13.57
CA TRP A 175 -13.19 -3.52 -13.91
C TRP A 175 -13.41 -4.61 -12.86
N VAL A 176 -13.81 -5.80 -13.34
CA VAL A 176 -14.02 -6.97 -12.50
C VAL A 176 -12.70 -7.65 -12.21
N THR A 177 -12.38 -7.80 -10.93
CA THR A 177 -11.16 -8.48 -10.49
C THR A 177 -11.29 -9.99 -10.67
N PRO A 178 -10.41 -10.64 -11.46
CA PRO A 178 -10.44 -12.08 -11.62
C PRO A 178 -10.09 -12.77 -10.30
N LYS A 179 -10.85 -13.81 -9.97
CA LYS A 179 -10.71 -14.59 -8.73
C LYS A 179 -10.80 -16.07 -9.07
N ASN A 180 -9.78 -16.59 -9.75
CA ASN A 180 -9.80 -17.98 -10.18
C ASN A 180 -9.62 -18.92 -8.99
N ARG A 181 -10.55 -19.88 -8.86
CA ARG A 181 -10.45 -20.98 -7.90
C ARG A 181 -10.06 -22.24 -8.65
N ARG A 182 -9.03 -22.96 -8.17
CA ARG A 182 -8.87 -24.38 -8.53
C ARG A 182 -9.90 -25.12 -7.69
N THR A 183 -10.95 -25.63 -8.32
CA THR A 183 -11.92 -26.53 -7.68
C THR A 183 -11.17 -27.78 -7.21
N GLN A 184 -10.84 -27.84 -5.92
CA GLN A 184 -10.58 -29.13 -5.29
C GLN A 184 -11.94 -29.76 -4.96
N PRO A 185 -12.16 -31.06 -5.22
CA PRO A 185 -13.38 -31.71 -4.80
C PRO A 185 -13.49 -31.57 -3.28
N VAL A 186 -14.63 -31.07 -2.82
CA VAL A 186 -14.96 -30.99 -1.40
C VAL A 186 -14.96 -32.42 -0.87
N VAL A 187 -13.91 -32.81 -0.14
CA VAL A 187 -13.93 -34.05 0.63
C VAL A 187 -14.92 -33.82 1.76
N GLN A 188 -16.18 -34.21 1.55
CA GLN A 188 -17.15 -34.36 2.62
C GLN A 188 -16.60 -35.42 3.57
N LYS A 189 -16.13 -34.98 4.73
CA LYS A 189 -15.83 -35.88 5.85
C LYS A 189 -17.18 -36.32 6.41
N ASN A 190 -17.54 -37.59 6.19
CA ASN A 190 -18.60 -38.27 6.91
C ASN A 190 -18.27 -38.36 8.41
#